data_AF-A0A1C6Q184-F1
#
_entry.id   AF-A0A1C6Q184-F1
#
_cell.length_a   1.000
_cell.length_b   1.000
_cell.length_c   1.000
_cell.angle_alpha   90.00
_cell.angle_beta   90.00
_cell.angle_gamma   90.00
#
_symmetry.space_group_name_H-M   'P 1'
#
loop_
_entity.id
_entity.type
_entity.pdbx_description
1 polymer ?
#
loop_
_entity_poly.entity_id
_entity_poly.type
_entity_poly.pdbx_seq_one_letter_code
_entity_poly.pdbx_strand_id
1 'polypeptide(L)'
;MTAGVGLVGALGGAAMGGLAAVRGARMGAETTARATIEQARTQERAQHDHWLRDERKRAAVLMLESYDRFTIAASNITRMFDLEIEASIDVWSAYKTSINEIRGAYFPLRLLGPTRVHQAARELWQSIEQHNEGIQEWADGIMTATDETRAEWRAREEQQRYTLARAHSDLIDAASESLQGNDAVPRPN
;
A
#
# COMPACT_ATOMS: atom_id res chain seq x y z
N MET A 1 -51.65 45.76 -55.67
CA MET A 1 -51.25 46.74 -54.63
C MET A 1 -50.90 45.95 -53.38
N THR A 2 -49.61 45.87 -53.07
CA THR A 2 -49.02 44.96 -52.09
C THR A 2 -48.10 45.75 -51.15
N ALA A 3 -47.95 45.20 -49.94
CA ALA A 3 -46.95 45.47 -48.91
C ALA A 3 -47.13 46.74 -48.08
N GLY A 4 -47.51 46.56 -46.81
CA GLY A 4 -47.53 47.66 -45.85
C GLY A 4 -47.92 47.31 -44.41
N VAL A 5 -47.80 46.07 -43.94
CA VAL A 5 -48.00 45.73 -42.51
C VAL A 5 -47.11 44.55 -42.13
N GLY A 6 -45.86 44.83 -41.75
CA GLY A 6 -44.94 43.75 -41.36
C GLY A 6 -43.63 44.15 -40.70
N LEU A 7 -43.43 45.44 -40.35
CA LEU A 7 -42.12 45.93 -39.89
C LEU A 7 -42.09 46.46 -38.46
N VAL A 8 -43.24 46.57 -37.78
CA VAL A 8 -43.31 47.10 -36.39
C VAL A 8 -43.36 46.00 -35.32
N GLY A 9 -43.80 44.78 -35.67
CA GLY A 9 -43.81 43.63 -34.75
C GLY A 9 -42.44 42.96 -34.53
N ALA A 10 -41.51 43.11 -35.48
CA ALA A 10 -40.22 42.41 -35.45
C ALA A 10 -39.16 43.08 -34.56
N LEU A 11 -39.23 44.40 -34.34
CA LEU A 11 -38.24 45.15 -33.55
C LEU A 11 -38.51 45.11 -32.03
N GLY A 12 -39.78 44.95 -31.62
CA GLY A 12 -40.13 44.82 -30.19
C GLY A 12 -39.74 43.46 -29.59
N GLY A 13 -39.80 42.38 -30.37
CA GLY A 13 -39.42 41.03 -29.93
C GLY A 13 -37.90 40.85 -29.75
N ALA A 14 -37.09 41.51 -30.58
CA ALA A 14 -35.63 41.38 -30.55
C ALA A 14 -34.98 42.04 -29.31
N ALA A 15 -35.51 43.18 -28.85
CA ALA A 15 -34.99 43.88 -27.68
C ALA A 15 -35.29 43.14 -26.36
N MET A 16 -36.49 42.54 -26.24
CA MET A 16 -36.84 41.71 -25.07
C MET A 16 -36.15 40.33 -25.11
N GLY A 17 -35.95 39.75 -26.31
CA GLY A 17 -35.17 38.52 -26.48
C GLY A 17 -33.69 38.68 -26.10
N GLY A 18 -33.06 39.82 -26.44
CA GLY A 18 -31.65 40.11 -26.12
C GLY A 18 -31.38 40.26 -24.61
N LEU A 19 -32.27 40.94 -23.87
CA LEU A 19 -32.12 41.09 -22.41
C LEU A 19 -32.32 39.77 -21.65
N ALA A 20 -33.25 38.94 -22.11
CA ALA A 20 -33.43 37.58 -21.58
C ALA A 20 -32.21 36.69 -21.88
N ALA A 21 -31.64 36.80 -23.08
CA ALA A 21 -30.44 36.07 -23.47
C ALA A 21 -29.20 36.45 -22.64
N VAL A 22 -29.00 37.74 -22.35
CA VAL A 22 -27.87 38.20 -21.51
C VAL A 22 -28.00 37.75 -20.05
N ARG A 23 -29.21 37.80 -19.47
CA ARG A 23 -29.45 37.27 -18.12
C ARG A 23 -29.31 35.75 -18.06
N GLY A 24 -29.81 35.04 -19.06
CA GLY A 24 -29.64 33.59 -19.19
C GLY A 24 -28.18 33.19 -19.36
N ALA A 25 -27.40 33.94 -20.15
CA ALA A 25 -25.96 33.70 -20.35
C ALA A 25 -25.16 33.93 -19.07
N ARG A 26 -25.49 34.95 -18.27
CA ARG A 26 -24.82 35.19 -16.98
C ARG A 26 -25.14 34.11 -15.95
N MET A 27 -26.42 33.76 -15.78
CA MET A 27 -26.82 32.67 -14.88
C MET A 27 -26.27 31.32 -15.34
N GLY A 28 -26.22 31.07 -16.65
CA GLY A 28 -25.58 29.91 -17.26
C GLY A 28 -24.09 29.87 -16.99
N ALA A 29 -23.36 30.98 -17.18
CA ALA A 29 -21.93 31.07 -16.92
C ALA A 29 -21.58 30.87 -15.43
N GLU A 30 -22.36 31.44 -14.52
CA GLU A 30 -22.18 31.25 -13.07
C GLU A 30 -22.47 29.78 -12.66
N THR A 31 -23.47 29.14 -13.27
CA THR A 31 -23.79 27.72 -13.03
C THR A 31 -22.72 26.80 -13.60
N THR A 32 -22.26 27.05 -14.83
CA THR A 32 -21.15 26.30 -15.45
C THR A 32 -19.87 26.46 -14.64
N ALA A 33 -19.54 27.67 -14.19
CA ALA A 33 -18.34 27.90 -13.37
C ALA A 33 -18.38 27.11 -12.05
N ARG A 34 -19.53 27.08 -11.37
CA ARG A 34 -19.71 26.26 -10.15
C ARG A 34 -19.60 24.77 -10.45
N ALA A 35 -20.25 24.30 -11.51
CA ALA A 35 -20.18 22.91 -11.95
C ALA A 35 -18.75 22.50 -12.30
N THR A 36 -17.98 23.34 -12.99
CA THR A 36 -16.56 23.10 -13.30
C THR A 36 -15.70 23.02 -12.03
N ILE A 37 -15.93 23.91 -11.06
CA ILE A 37 -15.20 23.87 -9.79
C ILE A 37 -15.51 22.57 -9.01
N GLU A 38 -16.78 22.18 -8.97
CA GLU A 38 -17.21 20.96 -8.28
C GLU A 38 -16.69 19.69 -9.00
N GLN A 39 -16.70 19.70 -10.33
CA GLN A 39 -16.12 18.64 -11.15
C GLN A 39 -14.62 18.53 -10.93
N ALA A 40 -13.88 19.64 -10.93
CA ALA A 40 -12.44 19.67 -10.67
C ALA A 40 -12.11 19.09 -9.28
N ARG A 41 -12.85 19.48 -8.25
CA ARG A 41 -12.67 18.94 -6.88
C ARG A 41 -12.96 17.44 -6.80
N THR A 42 -13.98 16.97 -7.52
CA THR A 42 -14.32 15.54 -7.56
C THR A 42 -13.24 14.75 -8.27
N GLN A 43 -12.68 15.30 -9.35
CA GLN A 43 -11.58 14.71 -10.10
C GLN A 43 -10.28 14.66 -9.26
N GLU A 44 -9.94 15.72 -8.55
CA GLU A 44 -8.78 15.77 -7.65
C GLU A 44 -8.87 14.70 -6.55
N ARG A 45 -10.04 14.52 -5.93
CA ARG A 45 -10.27 13.46 -4.94
C ARG A 45 -10.11 12.07 -5.54
N ALA A 46 -10.73 11.82 -6.70
CA ALA A 46 -10.61 10.53 -7.38
C ALA A 46 -9.15 10.20 -7.76
N GLN A 47 -8.39 11.21 -8.21
CA GLN A 47 -6.95 11.05 -8.50
C GLN A 47 -6.14 10.77 -7.24
N HIS A 48 -6.40 11.50 -6.15
CA HIS A 48 -5.75 11.28 -4.87
C HIS A 48 -6.02 9.87 -4.33
N ASP A 49 -7.27 9.42 -4.37
CA ASP A 49 -7.68 8.09 -3.91
C ASP A 49 -7.06 6.98 -4.77
N HIS A 50 -6.94 7.21 -6.08
CA HIS A 50 -6.24 6.29 -6.97
C HIS A 50 -4.75 6.21 -6.65
N TRP A 51 -4.08 7.36 -6.51
CA TRP A 51 -2.66 7.43 -6.13
C TRP A 51 -2.40 6.71 -4.79
N LEU A 52 -3.26 6.94 -3.79
CA LEU A 52 -3.11 6.32 -2.48
C LEU A 52 -3.27 4.80 -2.53
N ARG A 53 -4.17 4.29 -3.38
CA ARG A 53 -4.33 2.84 -3.59
C ARG A 53 -3.10 2.22 -4.24
N ASP A 54 -2.55 2.87 -5.26
CA ASP A 54 -1.34 2.38 -5.94
C ASP A 54 -0.14 2.37 -4.98
N GLU A 55 0.03 3.42 -4.17
CA GLU A 55 1.13 3.49 -3.22
C GLU A 55 1.00 2.43 -2.10
N ARG A 56 -0.23 2.16 -1.62
CA ARG A 56 -0.50 1.06 -0.69
C ARG A 56 -0.17 -0.30 -1.27
N LYS A 57 -0.58 -0.54 -2.53
CA LYS A 57 -0.27 -1.79 -3.24
C LYS A 57 1.24 -1.96 -3.39
N ARG A 58 1.94 -0.89 -3.80
CA ARG A 58 3.39 -0.89 -3.93
C ARG A 58 4.08 -1.20 -2.61
N ALA A 59 3.66 -0.56 -1.52
CA ALA A 59 4.21 -0.81 -0.19
C ALA A 59 4.02 -2.27 0.27
N ALA A 60 2.84 -2.86 0.00
CA ALA A 60 2.56 -4.26 0.33
C ALA A 60 3.47 -5.20 -0.46
N VAL A 61 3.60 -5.01 -1.78
CA VAL A 61 4.50 -5.81 -2.63
C VAL A 61 5.94 -5.74 -2.15
N LEU A 62 6.44 -4.54 -1.84
CA LEU A 62 7.81 -4.36 -1.34
C LEU A 62 8.05 -5.15 -0.04
N MET A 63 7.10 -5.16 0.88
CA MET A 63 7.23 -5.91 2.14
C MET A 63 7.28 -7.42 1.90
N LEU A 64 6.43 -7.94 1.01
CA LEU A 64 6.41 -9.36 0.65
C LEU A 64 7.72 -9.78 -0.04
N GLU A 65 8.20 -8.99 -1.01
CA GLU A 65 9.48 -9.26 -1.70
C GLU A 65 10.69 -9.18 -0.75
N SER A 66 10.66 -8.27 0.22
CA SER A 66 11.69 -8.21 1.25
C SER A 66 11.62 -9.41 2.19
N TYR A 67 10.42 -9.90 2.52
CA TYR A 67 10.23 -11.12 3.32
C TYR A 67 10.80 -12.36 2.63
N ASP A 68 10.56 -12.53 1.34
CA ASP A 68 11.13 -13.64 0.57
C ASP A 68 12.65 -13.62 0.59
N ARG A 69 13.26 -12.45 0.37
CA ARG A 69 14.72 -12.30 0.45
C ARG A 69 15.26 -12.58 1.85
N PHE A 70 14.56 -12.14 2.88
CA PHE A 70 14.90 -12.40 4.26
C PHE A 70 14.87 -13.90 4.59
N THR A 71 13.80 -14.61 4.26
CA THR A 71 13.67 -16.05 4.55
C THR A 71 14.72 -16.88 3.83
N ILE A 72 15.07 -16.53 2.59
CA ILE A 72 16.19 -17.16 1.87
C ILE A 72 17.52 -16.93 2.60
N ALA A 73 17.82 -15.69 3.00
CA ALA A 73 19.05 -15.36 3.69
C ALA A 73 19.14 -16.03 5.08
N ALA A 74 18.05 -16.02 5.83
CA ALA A 74 17.93 -16.69 7.13
C ALA A 74 18.17 -18.19 6.98
N SER A 75 17.50 -18.84 6.02
CA SER A 75 17.65 -20.28 5.75
C SER A 75 19.09 -20.66 5.39
N ASN A 76 19.80 -19.80 4.65
CA ASN A 76 21.21 -20.03 4.33
C ASN A 76 22.10 -20.00 5.57
N ILE A 77 21.89 -19.04 6.47
CA ILE A 77 22.63 -18.96 7.73
C ILE A 77 22.33 -20.18 8.61
N THR A 78 21.06 -20.46 8.87
CA THR A 78 20.67 -21.55 9.78
C THR A 78 21.12 -22.91 9.26
N ARG A 79 21.15 -23.11 7.93
CA ARG A 79 21.71 -24.34 7.33
C ARG A 79 23.22 -24.47 7.57
N MET A 80 23.97 -23.38 7.57
CA MET A 80 25.39 -23.42 7.96
C MET A 80 25.52 -23.79 9.43
N PHE A 81 24.61 -23.28 10.27
CA PHE A 81 24.61 -23.58 11.69
C PHE A 81 24.27 -25.03 12.01
N ASP A 82 23.32 -25.62 11.28
CA ASP A 82 23.00 -27.05 11.36
C ASP A 82 24.19 -27.95 11.00
N LEU A 83 25.09 -27.45 10.14
CA LEU A 83 26.33 -28.13 9.75
C LEU A 83 27.49 -27.80 10.69
N GLU A 84 27.26 -26.99 11.73
CA GLU A 84 28.28 -26.52 12.67
C GLU A 84 29.39 -25.71 11.99
N ILE A 85 29.02 -24.96 10.94
CA ILE A 85 29.91 -24.11 10.17
C ILE A 85 29.61 -22.65 10.47
N GLU A 86 30.65 -21.87 10.76
CA GLU A 86 30.53 -20.42 10.90
C GLU A 86 30.17 -19.78 9.54
N ALA A 87 29.13 -18.94 9.52
CA ALA A 87 28.70 -18.25 8.32
C ALA A 87 29.76 -17.25 7.84
N SER A 88 30.04 -17.23 6.54
CA SER A 88 31.01 -16.30 5.97
C SER A 88 30.52 -14.84 6.06
N ILE A 89 31.46 -13.90 5.92
CA ILE A 89 31.15 -12.46 5.92
C ILE A 89 30.11 -12.12 4.85
N ASP A 90 30.17 -12.73 3.67
CA ASP A 90 29.22 -12.47 2.58
C ASP A 90 27.81 -12.96 2.91
N VAL A 91 27.69 -14.13 3.54
CA VAL A 91 26.41 -14.68 3.99
C VAL A 91 25.79 -13.77 5.06
N TRP A 92 26.59 -13.32 6.03
CA TRP A 92 26.16 -12.34 7.03
C TRP A 92 25.75 -11.00 6.42
N SER A 93 26.50 -10.53 5.43
CA SER A 93 26.22 -9.27 4.73
C SER A 93 24.87 -9.35 4.00
N ALA A 94 24.61 -10.45 3.30
CA ALA A 94 23.34 -10.69 2.62
C ALA A 94 22.16 -10.72 3.62
N TYR A 95 22.35 -11.39 4.76
CA TYR A 95 21.35 -11.45 5.82
C TYR A 95 21.07 -10.10 6.47
N LYS A 96 22.12 -9.33 6.82
CA LYS A 96 21.94 -7.98 7.38
C LYS A 96 21.28 -7.03 6.37
N THR A 97 21.60 -7.21 5.09
CA THR A 97 20.97 -6.45 4.01
C THR A 97 19.48 -6.74 3.95
N SER A 98 19.06 -8.01 3.97
CA SER A 98 17.63 -8.36 3.91
C SER A 98 16.84 -7.84 5.12
N ILE A 99 17.40 -7.85 6.33
CA ILE A 99 16.80 -7.20 7.51
C ILE A 99 16.58 -5.70 7.28
N ASN A 100 17.56 -5.00 6.72
CA ASN A 100 17.43 -3.57 6.42
C ASN A 100 16.37 -3.30 5.33
N GLU A 101 16.24 -4.19 4.36
CA GLU A 101 15.21 -4.11 3.32
C GLU A 101 13.81 -4.28 3.91
N ILE A 102 13.60 -5.24 4.82
CA ILE A 102 12.35 -5.38 5.57
C ILE A 102 12.02 -4.09 6.30
N ARG A 103 13.00 -3.53 7.04
CA ARG A 103 12.81 -2.28 7.79
C ARG A 103 12.39 -1.14 6.86
N GLY A 104 13.02 -1.05 5.70
CA GLY A 104 12.67 -0.08 4.65
C GLY A 104 11.24 -0.27 4.13
N ALA A 105 10.80 -1.51 3.93
CA ALA A 105 9.47 -1.83 3.42
C ALA A 105 8.35 -1.69 4.46
N TYR A 106 8.66 -1.87 5.75
CA TYR A 106 7.70 -1.71 6.84
C TYR A 106 7.22 -0.26 7.02
N PHE A 107 8.10 0.73 6.86
CA PHE A 107 7.74 2.14 7.12
C PHE A 107 6.61 2.68 6.21
N PRO A 108 6.63 2.47 4.88
CA PRO A 108 5.51 2.83 4.03
C PRO A 108 4.18 2.19 4.43
N LEU A 109 4.18 0.90 4.81
CA LEU A 109 2.97 0.22 5.28
C LEU A 109 2.46 0.79 6.59
N ARG A 110 3.36 1.17 7.50
CA ARG A 110 3.00 1.86 8.75
C ARG A 110 2.34 3.21 8.50
N LEU A 111 2.79 3.94 7.47
CA LEU A 111 2.30 5.29 7.17
C LEU A 111 0.99 5.27 6.37
N LEU A 112 0.90 4.39 5.37
CA LEU A 112 -0.16 4.43 4.36
C LEU A 112 -1.15 3.28 4.49
N GLY A 113 -0.77 2.18 5.14
CA GLY A 113 -1.57 0.99 5.28
C GLY A 113 -2.83 1.25 6.11
N PRO A 114 -3.99 0.68 5.72
CA PRO A 114 -5.14 0.62 6.61
C PRO A 114 -4.79 -0.10 7.92
N THR A 115 -5.58 0.13 8.96
CA THR A 115 -5.33 -0.37 10.31
C THR A 115 -5.01 -1.87 10.37
N ARG A 116 -5.77 -2.71 9.64
CA ARG A 116 -5.52 -4.16 9.58
C ARG A 116 -4.18 -4.51 8.94
N VAL A 117 -3.86 -3.89 7.81
CA VAL A 117 -2.59 -4.11 7.09
C VAL A 117 -1.40 -3.67 7.95
N HIS A 118 -1.50 -2.51 8.60
CA HIS A 118 -0.46 -2.04 9.52
C HIS A 118 -0.29 -3.01 10.69
N GLN A 119 -1.38 -3.47 11.31
CA GLN A 119 -1.30 -4.42 12.43
C GLN A 119 -0.60 -5.73 12.02
N ALA A 120 -1.00 -6.33 10.90
CA ALA A 120 -0.38 -7.55 10.40
C ALA A 120 1.10 -7.33 10.02
N ALA A 121 1.43 -6.20 9.37
CA ALA A 121 2.82 -5.86 9.04
C ALA A 121 3.69 -5.67 10.29
N ARG A 122 3.12 -5.11 11.37
CA ARG A 122 3.80 -4.96 12.66
C ARG A 122 4.06 -6.31 13.31
N GLU A 123 3.09 -7.22 13.30
CA GLU A 123 3.24 -8.58 13.85
C GLU A 123 4.31 -9.37 13.08
N LEU A 124 4.32 -9.25 11.76
CA LEU A 124 5.39 -9.82 10.92
C LEU A 124 6.76 -9.22 11.28
N TRP A 125 6.86 -7.89 11.37
CA TRP A 125 8.10 -7.21 11.76
C TRP A 125 8.62 -7.69 13.12
N GLN A 126 7.75 -7.78 14.12
CA GLN A 126 8.11 -8.27 15.45
C GLN A 126 8.62 -9.71 15.42
N SER A 127 7.99 -10.56 14.61
CA SER A 127 8.42 -11.95 14.43
C SER A 127 9.78 -12.04 13.74
N ILE A 128 10.06 -11.16 12.77
CA ILE A 128 11.36 -11.06 12.09
C ILE A 128 12.46 -10.64 13.06
N GLU A 129 12.21 -9.64 13.90
CA GLU A 129 13.18 -9.18 14.90
C GLU A 129 13.49 -10.29 15.92
N GLN A 130 12.48 -11.00 16.42
CA GLN A 130 12.68 -12.15 17.32
C GLN A 130 13.46 -13.29 16.66
N HIS A 131 13.23 -13.56 15.37
CA HIS A 131 13.99 -14.55 14.63
C HIS A 131 15.44 -14.10 14.43
N ASN A 132 15.67 -12.81 14.16
CA ASN A 132 17.01 -12.24 14.05
C ASN A 132 17.78 -12.30 15.37
N GLU A 133 17.14 -12.01 16.50
CA GLU A 133 17.75 -12.21 17.82
C GLU A 133 18.17 -13.67 18.02
N GLY A 134 17.30 -14.63 17.67
CA GLY A 134 17.61 -16.06 17.76
C GLY A 134 18.77 -16.50 16.86
N ILE A 135 18.85 -15.98 15.64
CA ILE A 135 19.97 -16.23 14.73
C ILE A 135 21.29 -15.68 15.29
N GLN A 136 21.26 -14.48 15.89
CA GLN A 136 22.46 -13.89 16.50
C GLN A 136 22.92 -14.68 17.74
N GLU A 137 21.98 -15.09 18.59
CA GLU A 137 22.29 -15.93 19.76
C GLU A 137 22.93 -17.27 19.34
N TRP A 138 22.38 -17.92 18.32
CA TRP A 138 22.95 -19.17 17.80
C TRP A 138 24.35 -18.93 17.24
N ALA A 139 24.54 -17.88 16.45
CA ALA A 139 25.84 -17.53 15.90
C ALA A 139 26.94 -17.37 16.97
N ASP A 140 26.63 -16.66 18.05
CA ASP A 140 27.58 -16.36 19.12
C ASP A 140 28.01 -17.62 19.88
N GLY A 141 27.13 -18.62 19.97
CA GLY A 141 27.38 -19.83 20.75
C GLY A 141 27.66 -21.08 19.92
N ILE A 142 27.69 -21.02 18.59
CA ILE A 142 27.78 -22.21 17.74
C ILE A 142 29.02 -23.09 18.02
N MET A 143 30.16 -22.48 18.33
CA MET A 143 31.41 -23.18 18.59
C MET A 143 31.54 -23.72 20.02
N THR A 144 30.69 -23.26 20.94
CA THR A 144 30.80 -23.53 22.38
C THR A 144 29.59 -24.28 22.93
N ALA A 145 28.51 -24.37 22.16
CA ALA A 145 27.25 -24.96 22.57
C ALA A 145 27.30 -26.48 22.70
N THR A 146 26.67 -26.97 23.75
CA THR A 146 26.40 -28.40 23.93
C THR A 146 25.42 -28.92 22.87
N ASP A 147 25.35 -30.25 22.70
CA ASP A 147 24.35 -30.88 21.82
C ASP A 147 22.92 -30.54 22.24
N GLU A 148 22.66 -30.43 23.54
CA GLU A 148 21.36 -30.07 24.11
C GLU A 148 20.98 -28.63 23.73
N THR A 149 21.87 -27.67 23.96
CA THR A 149 21.67 -26.27 23.55
C THR A 149 21.44 -26.15 22.04
N ARG A 150 22.17 -26.91 21.22
CA ARG A 150 21.98 -26.94 19.76
C ARG A 150 20.63 -27.56 19.36
N ALA A 151 20.13 -28.54 20.10
CA ALA A 151 18.79 -29.09 19.87
C ALA A 151 17.69 -28.08 20.24
N GLU A 152 17.87 -27.34 21.34
CA GLU A 152 16.95 -26.27 21.75
C GLU A 152 16.88 -25.13 20.72
N TRP A 153 18.02 -24.67 20.21
CA TRP A 153 18.05 -23.64 19.18
C TRP A 153 17.36 -24.09 17.89
N ARG A 154 17.60 -25.33 17.43
CA ARG A 154 16.89 -25.90 16.28
C ARG A 154 15.37 -25.95 16.49
N ALA A 155 14.92 -26.38 17.66
CA ALA A 155 13.49 -26.43 17.97
C ALA A 155 12.87 -25.02 18.02
N ARG A 156 13.60 -24.04 18.57
CA ARG A 156 13.17 -22.63 18.61
C ARG A 156 13.10 -22.03 17.20
N GLU A 157 14.11 -22.30 16.38
CA GLU A 157 14.20 -21.81 15.00
C GLU A 157 13.03 -22.33 14.15
N GLU A 158 12.73 -23.62 14.24
CA GLU A 158 11.59 -24.24 13.56
C GLU A 158 10.26 -23.61 14.02
N GLN A 159 10.08 -23.41 15.33
CA GLN A 159 8.89 -22.74 15.87
C GLN A 159 8.77 -21.28 15.39
N GLN A 160 9.88 -20.56 15.29
CA GLN A 160 9.92 -19.20 14.77
C GLN A 160 9.58 -19.16 13.27
N ARG A 161 10.04 -20.13 12.47
CA ARG A 161 9.64 -20.26 11.05
C ARG A 161 8.14 -20.41 10.89
N TYR A 162 7.49 -21.25 11.69
CA TYR A 162 6.02 -21.37 11.66
C TYR A 162 5.34 -20.05 12.02
N THR A 163 5.86 -19.34 13.02
CA THR A 163 5.32 -18.04 13.45
C THR A 163 5.47 -16.98 12.36
N LEU A 164 6.63 -16.92 11.71
CA LEU A 164 6.89 -16.05 10.56
C LEU A 164 5.96 -16.34 9.39
N ALA A 165 5.83 -17.62 9.00
CA ALA A 165 4.97 -18.03 7.90
C ALA A 165 3.51 -17.64 8.16
N ARG A 166 3.03 -17.81 9.39
CA ARG A 166 1.69 -17.39 9.80
C ARG A 166 1.51 -15.88 9.71
N ALA A 167 2.41 -15.09 10.30
CA ALA A 167 2.33 -13.63 10.25
C ALA A 167 2.41 -13.09 8.82
N HIS A 168 3.17 -13.75 7.95
CA HIS A 168 3.24 -13.45 6.52
C HIS A 168 1.90 -13.73 5.81
N SER A 169 1.27 -14.88 6.07
CA SER A 169 -0.08 -15.18 5.56
C SER A 169 -1.11 -14.15 6.04
N ASP A 170 -1.09 -13.80 7.32
CA ASP A 170 -2.01 -12.81 7.89
C ASP A 170 -1.83 -11.43 7.22
N LEU A 171 -0.60 -11.05 6.86
CA LEU A 171 -0.33 -9.83 6.09
C LEU A 171 -0.88 -9.90 4.65
N ILE A 172 -0.71 -11.03 3.97
CA ILE A 172 -1.25 -11.23 2.61
C ILE A 172 -2.78 -11.12 2.64
N ASP A 173 -3.43 -11.76 3.59
CA ASP A 173 -4.89 -11.73 3.73
C ASP A 173 -5.38 -10.31 4.01
N ALA A 174 -4.75 -9.61 4.96
CA ALA A 174 -5.08 -8.21 5.28
C ALA A 174 -4.89 -7.28 4.07
N ALA A 175 -3.80 -7.45 3.30
CA ALA A 175 -3.53 -6.67 2.10
C ALA A 175 -4.55 -6.97 0.99
N SER A 176 -4.88 -8.24 0.80
CA SER A 176 -5.88 -8.70 -0.18
C SER A 176 -7.27 -8.14 0.13
N GLU A 177 -7.73 -8.27 1.39
CA GLU A 177 -8.99 -7.69 1.87
C GLU A 177 -9.03 -6.17 1.64
N SER A 178 -7.95 -5.47 1.98
CA SER A 178 -7.86 -4.02 1.80
C SER A 178 -7.98 -3.60 0.33
N LEU A 179 -7.45 -4.39 -0.59
CA LEU A 179 -7.47 -4.07 -2.02
C LEU A 179 -8.82 -4.41 -2.65
N GLN A 180 -9.47 -5.49 -2.21
CA GLN A 180 -10.78 -5.93 -2.70
C GLN A 180 -11.96 -5.15 -2.11
N GLY A 181 -11.89 -4.77 -0.83
CA GLY A 181 -13.01 -4.18 -0.07
C GLY A 181 -13.49 -2.81 -0.57
N ASN A 182 -12.79 -2.18 -1.51
CA ASN A 182 -13.15 -0.89 -2.10
C ASN A 182 -13.56 -0.96 -3.58
N ASP A 183 -13.62 -2.15 -4.20
CA ASP A 183 -14.17 -2.32 -5.55
C ASP A 183 -15.72 -2.35 -5.55
N ALA A 184 -16.34 -2.34 -4.37
CA ALA A 184 -17.77 -2.09 -4.19
C ALA A 184 -18.10 -0.60 -4.31
N VAL A 185 -17.89 -0.02 -5.49
CA VAL A 185 -18.48 1.29 -5.83
C VAL A 185 -20.01 1.12 -5.85
N PRO A 186 -20.79 1.86 -5.05
CA PRO A 186 -22.23 1.89 -5.21
C PRO A 186 -22.54 2.42 -6.61
N ARG A 187 -23.23 1.63 -7.44
CA ARG A 187 -23.78 2.15 -8.68
C ARG A 187 -24.67 3.33 -8.33
N PRO A 188 -24.52 4.51 -8.97
CA PRO A 188 -25.46 5.59 -8.77
C PRO A 188 -26.84 5.11 -9.20
N ASN A 189 -27.82 5.26 -8.30
CA ASN A 189 -29.25 5.13 -8.60
C ASN A 189 -29.70 6.30 -9.47
#